data_AF-A0A495IXH2-F1
#
_entry.id   AF-A0A495IXH2-F1
#
_cell.length_a   1.000
_cell.length_b   1.000
_cell.length_c   1.000
_cell.angle_alpha   90.00
_cell.angle_beta   90.00
_cell.angle_gamma   90.00
#
_symmetry.space_group_name_H-M   'P 1'
#
loop_
_entity.id
_entity.type
_entity.pdbx_description
1 polymer ?
#
loop_
_entity_poly.entity_id
_entity_poly.type
_entity_poly.pdbx_seq_one_letter_code
_entity_poly.pdbx_strand_id
1 'polypeptide(L)'
;MRKTFKIEDVQNPLFFEEFKDRAIKIDSPILDQFSNYCMILEDLRTVIELNKMIEDLLTEKYFFIKQYMSLKPRKITNQSIENLKNEIEVSNTLLIQSLFTTVVITYSKWFTKSNSGQTSLDFKKVYNQSTRFHKVHGLIMQYRNKYFAHGEKNSFENAFPIYFPNNIEPQNDFLTFLPTKKRIPNLQEVKKFHTLFVKAYDYVCIQYKKTEHHAKEVMRNNRNNDKLE
;
A
#
# COMPACT_ATOMS: atom_id res chain seq x y z
N MET A 1 -2.51 6.05 29.26
CA MET A 1 -1.40 6.13 28.27
C MET A 1 -1.72 5.20 27.11
N ARG A 2 -1.95 5.72 25.89
CA ARG A 2 -2.14 4.86 24.70
C ARG A 2 -0.76 4.38 24.25
N LYS A 3 -0.48 3.07 24.35
CA LYS A 3 0.73 2.47 23.76
C LYS A 3 0.69 2.73 22.25
N THR A 4 1.65 3.48 21.73
CA THR A 4 1.97 3.55 20.31
C THR A 4 2.56 2.20 19.91
N PHE A 5 1.86 1.45 19.05
CA PHE A 5 2.36 0.19 18.51
C PHE A 5 3.48 0.49 17.51
N LYS A 6 4.59 -0.25 17.58
CA LYS A 6 5.66 -0.15 16.58
C LYS A 6 5.38 -1.16 15.47
N ILE A 7 5.72 -0.81 14.23
CA ILE A 7 5.62 -1.70 13.06
C ILE A 7 6.41 -3.01 13.29
N GLU A 8 7.44 -2.94 14.13
CA GLU A 8 8.25 -4.06 14.61
C GLU A 8 7.46 -5.12 15.40
N ASP A 9 6.29 -4.79 15.96
CA ASP A 9 5.48 -5.70 16.78
C ASP A 9 4.70 -6.77 15.97
N VAL A 10 4.79 -6.75 14.63
CA VAL A 10 4.09 -7.70 13.71
C VAL A 10 5.09 -8.61 12.97
N GLN A 11 6.31 -8.75 13.49
CA GLN A 11 7.46 -9.34 12.79
C GLN A 11 7.56 -10.87 12.72
N ASN A 12 6.47 -11.63 12.72
CA ASN A 12 6.58 -13.08 12.47
C ASN A 12 5.88 -13.53 11.18
N PRO A 13 6.49 -13.31 9.99
CA PRO A 13 5.95 -13.78 8.71
C PRO A 13 5.72 -15.30 8.67
N LEU A 14 6.52 -16.11 9.39
CA LEU A 14 6.33 -17.56 9.50
C LEU A 14 5.04 -17.93 10.24
N PHE A 15 4.60 -17.09 11.21
CA PHE A 15 3.33 -17.31 11.89
C PHE A 15 2.15 -17.13 10.94
N PHE A 16 2.24 -16.23 9.94
CA PHE A 16 1.14 -15.93 9.02
C PHE A 16 0.87 -17.05 8.01
N GLU A 17 1.92 -17.58 7.38
CA GLU A 17 1.83 -18.69 6.41
C GLU A 17 1.24 -19.95 7.08
N GLU A 18 1.78 -20.35 8.23
CA GLU A 18 1.34 -21.53 8.96
C GLU A 18 -0.10 -21.40 9.50
N PHE A 19 -0.58 -20.17 9.74
CA PHE A 19 -1.96 -19.90 10.16
C PHE A 19 -2.94 -19.97 8.99
N LYS A 20 -2.56 -19.44 7.83
CA LYS A 20 -3.42 -19.37 6.64
C LYS A 20 -3.83 -20.78 6.19
N ASP A 21 -2.87 -21.69 6.10
CA ASP A 21 -3.11 -23.09 5.71
C ASP A 21 -3.99 -23.87 6.70
N ARG A 22 -3.90 -23.54 8.00
CA ARG A 22 -4.71 -24.18 9.05
C ARG A 22 -6.11 -23.59 9.16
N ALA A 23 -6.26 -22.28 9.01
CA ALA A 23 -7.55 -21.60 9.04
C ALA A 23 -8.44 -22.05 7.88
N ILE A 24 -7.89 -22.29 6.69
CA ILE A 24 -8.64 -22.79 5.52
C ILE A 24 -9.33 -24.14 5.80
N LYS A 25 -8.79 -24.96 6.71
CA LYS A 25 -9.35 -26.28 7.04
C LYS A 25 -10.47 -26.24 8.08
N ILE A 26 -10.63 -25.13 8.79
CA ILE A 26 -11.59 -25.00 9.90
C ILE A 26 -12.60 -23.93 9.50
N ASP A 27 -13.81 -24.35 9.11
CA ASP A 27 -14.91 -23.44 8.81
C ASP A 27 -15.37 -22.71 10.08
N SER A 28 -14.86 -21.50 10.28
CA SER A 28 -15.12 -20.72 11.47
C SER A 28 -15.07 -19.21 11.19
N PRO A 29 -16.17 -18.48 11.44
CA PRO A 29 -16.23 -17.04 11.19
C PRO A 29 -15.14 -16.22 11.90
N ILE A 30 -14.69 -16.68 13.08
CA ILE A 30 -13.60 -15.99 13.80
C ILE A 30 -12.23 -16.19 13.13
N LEU A 31 -12.01 -17.35 12.49
CA LEU A 31 -10.78 -17.64 11.76
C LEU A 31 -10.76 -16.88 10.43
N ASP A 32 -11.90 -16.75 9.75
CA ASP A 32 -12.04 -15.90 8.58
C ASP A 32 -11.78 -14.43 8.91
N GLN A 33 -12.36 -13.94 10.03
CA GLN A 33 -12.11 -12.59 10.48
C GLN A 33 -10.64 -12.36 10.82
N PHE A 34 -10.00 -13.33 11.48
CA PHE A 34 -8.58 -13.29 11.81
C PHE A 34 -7.72 -13.21 10.54
N SER A 35 -7.96 -14.12 9.58
CA SER A 35 -7.28 -14.17 8.29
C SER A 35 -7.42 -12.86 7.51
N ASN A 36 -8.64 -12.28 7.48
CA ASN A 36 -8.87 -10.98 6.86
C ASN A 36 -8.01 -9.88 7.49
N TYR A 37 -7.90 -9.82 8.82
CA TYR A 37 -7.03 -8.83 9.48
C TYR A 37 -5.56 -9.04 9.16
N CYS A 38 -5.10 -10.28 9.01
CA CYS A 38 -3.73 -10.57 8.56
C CYS A 38 -3.45 -9.94 7.18
N MET A 39 -4.32 -10.19 6.21
CA MET A 39 -4.20 -9.63 4.87
C MET A 39 -4.22 -8.10 4.87
N ILE A 40 -5.12 -7.50 5.66
CA ILE A 40 -5.20 -6.05 5.80
C ILE A 40 -3.89 -5.48 6.36
N LEU A 41 -3.28 -6.12 7.36
CA LEU A 41 -2.02 -5.66 7.95
C LEU A 41 -0.85 -5.73 6.97
N GLU A 42 -0.76 -6.81 6.20
CA GLU A 42 0.25 -6.98 5.15
C GLU A 42 0.14 -5.87 4.11
N ASP A 43 -1.06 -5.65 3.58
CA ASP A 43 -1.30 -4.60 2.59
C ASP A 43 -1.04 -3.20 3.13
N LEU A 44 -1.45 -2.91 4.37
CA LEU A 44 -1.19 -1.61 4.99
C LEU A 44 0.30 -1.38 5.22
N ARG A 45 1.06 -2.43 5.55
CA ARG A 45 2.52 -2.35 5.63
C ARG A 45 3.12 -2.02 4.26
N THR A 46 2.74 -2.75 3.22
CA THR A 46 3.18 -2.45 1.84
C THR A 46 2.83 -1.03 1.44
N VAL A 47 1.60 -0.57 1.73
CA VAL A 47 1.17 0.80 1.46
C VAL A 47 2.04 1.84 2.17
N ILE A 48 2.42 1.60 3.43
CA ILE A 48 3.28 2.50 4.20
C ILE A 48 4.69 2.56 3.59
N GLU A 49 5.26 1.40 3.25
CA GLU A 49 6.60 1.28 2.63
C GLU A 49 6.64 1.97 1.26
N LEU A 50 5.70 1.67 0.37
CA LEU A 50 5.61 2.30 -0.95
C LEU A 50 5.38 3.81 -0.85
N ASN A 51 4.53 4.26 0.09
CA ASN A 51 4.32 5.69 0.30
C ASN A 51 5.58 6.38 0.84
N LYS A 52 6.42 5.66 1.60
CA LYS A 52 7.72 6.18 2.04
C LYS A 52 8.70 6.32 0.87
N MET A 53 8.77 5.33 -0.01
CA MET A 53 9.57 5.42 -1.24
C MET A 53 9.15 6.62 -2.10
N ILE A 54 7.85 6.88 -2.24
CA ILE A 54 7.36 8.08 -2.95
C ILE A 54 7.84 9.37 -2.26
N GLU A 55 7.78 9.43 -0.93
CA GLU A 55 8.24 10.58 -0.16
C GLU A 55 9.73 10.85 -0.40
N ASP A 56 10.54 9.80 -0.40
CA ASP A 56 11.99 9.86 -0.58
C ASP A 56 12.31 10.30 -2.02
N LEU A 57 11.68 9.69 -3.04
CA LEU A 57 11.82 10.10 -4.45
C LEU A 57 11.42 11.56 -4.68
N LEU A 58 10.33 12.03 -4.07
CA LEU A 58 9.92 13.42 -4.16
C LEU A 58 10.95 14.34 -3.47
N THR A 59 11.45 13.95 -2.30
CA THR A 59 12.43 14.73 -1.53
C THR A 59 13.78 14.82 -2.25
N GLU A 60 14.26 13.71 -2.82
CA GLU A 60 15.47 13.64 -3.63
C GLU A 60 15.33 14.43 -4.93
N LYS A 61 14.15 14.37 -5.59
CA LYS A 61 13.85 15.22 -6.76
C LYS A 61 14.04 16.71 -6.40
N TYR A 62 13.57 17.16 -5.23
CA TYR A 62 13.79 18.54 -4.77
C TYR A 62 15.26 18.83 -4.45
N PHE A 63 16.02 17.87 -3.91
CA PHE A 63 17.43 18.04 -3.60
C PHE A 63 18.29 18.19 -4.86
N PHE A 64 18.13 17.30 -5.85
CA PHE A 64 18.86 17.36 -7.12
C PHE A 64 18.59 18.67 -7.87
N ILE A 65 17.32 19.10 -7.96
CA ILE A 65 16.97 20.38 -8.60
C ILE A 65 17.66 21.55 -7.89
N LYS A 66 17.68 21.56 -6.56
CA LYS A 66 18.28 22.64 -5.76
C LYS A 66 19.81 22.67 -5.85
N GLN A 67 20.46 21.51 -5.85
CA GLN A 67 21.92 21.40 -5.97
C GLN A 67 22.38 21.79 -7.39
N TYR A 68 21.63 21.40 -8.42
CA TYR A 68 21.95 21.74 -9.81
C TYR A 68 21.76 23.23 -10.11
N MET A 69 20.74 23.87 -9.53
CA MET A 69 20.54 25.33 -9.58
C MET A 69 21.71 26.12 -8.96
N SER A 70 22.54 25.48 -8.13
CA SER A 70 23.68 26.11 -7.45
C SER A 70 25.03 25.91 -8.14
N LEU A 71 25.12 25.04 -9.16
CA LEU A 71 26.36 24.78 -9.89
C LEU A 71 26.53 25.78 -11.05
N LYS A 72 27.59 26.59 -11.01
CA LYS A 72 27.98 27.47 -12.14
C LYS A 72 28.37 26.60 -13.36
N PRO A 73 27.95 26.97 -14.58
CA PRO A 73 28.12 26.12 -15.75
C PRO A 73 29.61 26.01 -16.12
N ARG A 74 30.15 24.79 -16.09
CA ARG A 74 31.45 24.43 -16.69
C ARG A 74 31.25 23.33 -17.72
N LYS A 75 31.57 23.64 -18.98
CA LYS A 75 31.90 22.75 -20.12
C LYS A 75 31.02 21.51 -20.40
N ILE A 76 29.84 21.40 -19.83
CA ILE A 76 28.81 20.50 -20.33
C ILE A 76 27.89 21.35 -21.22
N THR A 77 27.62 20.91 -22.44
CA THR A 77 26.67 21.58 -23.32
C THR A 77 25.28 21.55 -22.68
N ASN A 78 24.58 22.70 -22.68
CA ASN A 78 23.24 22.82 -22.11
C ASN A 78 22.29 21.71 -22.62
N GLN A 79 22.44 21.30 -23.89
CA GLN A 79 21.63 20.25 -24.52
C GLN A 79 21.79 18.85 -23.90
N SER A 80 23.02 18.42 -23.59
CA SER A 80 23.25 17.08 -23.01
C SER A 80 22.75 17.00 -21.57
N ILE A 81 22.84 18.13 -20.84
CA ILE A 81 22.22 18.30 -19.52
C ILE A 81 20.69 18.23 -19.65
N GLU A 82 20.11 18.92 -20.63
CA GLU A 82 18.66 18.94 -20.88
C GLU A 82 18.12 17.54 -21.15
N ASN A 83 18.80 16.76 -21.99
CA ASN A 83 18.38 15.40 -22.34
C ASN A 83 18.45 14.44 -21.13
N LEU A 84 19.54 14.47 -20.36
CA LEU A 84 19.67 13.67 -19.12
C LEU A 84 18.65 14.10 -18.05
N LYS A 85 18.36 15.40 -17.93
CA LYS A 85 17.29 15.90 -17.06
C LYS A 85 15.95 15.32 -17.49
N ASN A 86 15.65 15.37 -18.78
CA ASN A 86 14.38 14.87 -19.33
C ASN A 86 14.23 13.36 -19.13
N GLU A 87 15.29 12.56 -19.35
CA GLU A 87 15.22 11.10 -19.15
C GLU A 87 15.04 10.70 -17.68
N ILE A 88 15.81 11.30 -16.76
CA ILE A 88 15.70 11.04 -15.31
C ILE A 88 14.35 11.55 -14.78
N GLU A 89 13.89 12.70 -15.25
CA GLU A 89 12.61 13.29 -14.84
C GLU A 89 11.41 12.46 -15.31
N VAL A 90 11.44 11.96 -16.55
CA VAL A 90 10.39 11.08 -17.10
C VAL A 90 10.36 9.74 -16.34
N SER A 91 11.53 9.13 -16.10
CA SER A 91 11.62 7.84 -15.39
C SER A 91 11.11 7.93 -13.94
N ASN A 92 11.57 8.93 -13.17
CA ASN A 92 11.12 9.12 -11.78
C ASN A 92 9.64 9.47 -11.70
N THR A 93 9.12 10.23 -12.67
CA THR A 93 7.70 10.57 -12.73
C THR A 93 6.83 9.33 -12.92
N LEU A 94 7.19 8.47 -13.87
CA LEU A 94 6.47 7.22 -14.12
C LEU A 94 6.55 6.29 -12.92
N LEU A 95 7.72 6.16 -12.28
CA LEU A 95 7.89 5.36 -11.08
C LEU A 95 6.99 5.87 -9.93
N ILE A 96 7.02 7.17 -9.62
CA ILE A 96 6.17 7.76 -8.59
C ILE A 96 4.70 7.53 -8.89
N GLN A 97 4.28 7.68 -10.15
CA GLN A 97 2.91 7.45 -10.58
C GLN A 97 2.49 5.98 -10.40
N SER A 98 3.39 5.04 -10.66
CA SER A 98 3.19 3.60 -10.44
C SER A 98 2.97 3.29 -8.97
N LEU A 99 3.93 3.72 -8.14
CA LEU A 99 3.91 3.51 -6.70
C LEU A 99 2.64 4.13 -6.09
N PHE A 100 2.30 5.35 -6.51
CA PHE A 100 1.11 6.03 -6.02
C PHE A 100 -0.17 5.31 -6.42
N THR A 101 -0.23 4.80 -7.65
CA THR A 101 -1.36 3.97 -8.12
C THR A 101 -1.54 2.75 -7.24
N THR A 102 -0.47 2.00 -7.00
CA THR A 102 -0.48 0.82 -6.12
C THR A 102 -0.92 1.18 -4.71
N VAL A 103 -0.37 2.25 -4.13
CA VAL A 103 -0.76 2.76 -2.81
C VAL A 103 -2.26 3.04 -2.74
N VAL A 104 -2.81 3.77 -3.72
CA VAL A 104 -4.24 4.12 -3.72
C VAL A 104 -5.12 2.89 -3.87
N ILE A 105 -4.80 1.98 -4.79
CA ILE A 105 -5.60 0.76 -5.03
C ILE A 105 -5.55 -0.16 -3.81
N THR A 106 -4.36 -0.46 -3.31
CA THR A 106 -4.13 -1.38 -2.19
C THR A 106 -4.73 -0.85 -0.89
N TYR A 107 -4.66 0.45 -0.64
CA TYR A 107 -5.36 1.04 0.50
C TYR A 107 -6.89 1.00 0.33
N SER A 108 -7.39 1.42 -0.84
CA SER A 108 -8.83 1.63 -1.04
C SER A 108 -9.63 0.33 -1.02
N LYS A 109 -9.04 -0.80 -1.42
CA LYS A 109 -9.74 -2.10 -1.48
C LYS A 109 -10.36 -2.48 -0.13
N TRP A 110 -9.73 -2.11 0.97
CA TRP A 110 -10.21 -2.42 2.31
C TRP A 110 -11.36 -1.52 2.77
N PHE A 111 -11.64 -0.42 2.09
CA PHE A 111 -12.75 0.49 2.39
C PHE A 111 -13.87 0.43 1.35
N THR A 112 -13.72 -0.40 0.32
CA THR A 112 -14.78 -0.71 -0.64
C THR A 112 -15.42 -2.03 -0.27
N LYS A 113 -16.76 -2.10 -0.32
CA LYS A 113 -17.46 -3.38 -0.22
C LYS A 113 -17.21 -4.17 -1.50
N SER A 114 -16.70 -5.40 -1.38
CA SER A 114 -16.74 -6.37 -2.47
C SER A 114 -18.04 -7.17 -2.42
N ASN A 115 -18.48 -7.69 -3.56
CA ASN A 115 -19.62 -8.62 -3.62
C ASN A 115 -19.29 -9.99 -2.99
N SER A 116 -18.02 -10.26 -2.70
CA SER A 116 -17.50 -11.55 -2.22
C SER A 116 -17.48 -11.70 -0.70
N GLY A 117 -18.13 -10.82 0.07
CA GLY A 117 -18.24 -10.95 1.53
C GLY A 117 -16.95 -10.66 2.30
N GLN A 118 -15.91 -10.11 1.67
CA GLN A 118 -14.69 -9.73 2.37
C GLN A 118 -14.95 -8.61 3.39
N THR A 119 -14.21 -8.67 4.50
CA THR A 119 -14.30 -7.66 5.57
C THR A 119 -13.88 -6.29 5.04
N SER A 120 -14.84 -5.38 4.92
CA SER A 120 -14.57 -3.97 4.64
C SER A 120 -14.43 -3.20 5.95
N LEU A 121 -13.39 -2.39 6.06
CA LEU A 121 -13.17 -1.45 7.14
C LEU A 121 -14.16 -0.29 7.04
N ASP A 122 -14.80 0.02 8.15
CA ASP A 122 -15.57 1.25 8.29
C ASP A 122 -14.63 2.41 8.66
N PHE A 123 -14.39 3.31 7.71
CA PHE A 123 -13.50 4.46 7.91
C PHE A 123 -13.90 5.33 9.12
N LYS A 124 -15.19 5.39 9.46
CA LYS A 124 -15.66 6.16 10.63
C LYS A 124 -15.16 5.53 11.93
N LYS A 125 -15.11 4.19 11.99
CA LYS A 125 -14.56 3.45 13.14
C LYS A 125 -13.04 3.55 13.19
N VAL A 126 -12.37 3.46 12.05
CA VAL A 126 -10.90 3.56 11.96
C VAL A 126 -10.41 4.93 12.43
N TYR A 127 -11.07 6.01 11.99
CA TYR A 127 -10.59 7.37 12.21
C TYR A 127 -11.29 8.14 13.34
N ASN A 128 -12.17 7.47 14.11
CA ASN A 128 -12.83 7.94 15.33
C ASN A 128 -13.20 9.45 15.30
N GLN A 129 -14.01 9.84 14.31
CA GLN A 129 -14.51 11.22 14.11
C GLN A 129 -13.46 12.29 13.78
N SER A 130 -12.21 11.92 13.50
CA SER A 130 -11.21 12.88 13.05
C SER A 130 -11.57 13.44 11.67
N THR A 131 -12.08 14.68 11.65
CA THR A 131 -12.42 15.40 10.41
C THR A 131 -11.22 15.51 9.46
N ARG A 132 -10.01 15.66 10.01
CA ARG A 132 -8.75 15.67 9.23
C ARG A 132 -8.55 14.35 8.49
N PHE A 133 -8.63 13.21 9.17
CA PHE A 133 -8.42 11.91 8.51
C PHE A 133 -9.56 11.56 7.55
N HIS A 134 -10.79 11.95 7.86
CA HIS A 134 -11.92 11.78 6.92
C HIS A 134 -11.68 12.52 5.59
N LYS A 135 -11.16 13.75 5.64
CA LYS A 135 -10.82 14.51 4.41
C LYS A 135 -9.73 13.82 3.60
N VAL A 136 -8.68 13.33 4.26
CA VAL A 136 -7.56 12.65 3.59
C VAL A 136 -8.01 11.30 3.01
N HIS A 137 -8.80 10.52 3.76
CA HIS A 137 -9.43 9.30 3.26
C HIS A 137 -10.29 9.58 2.03
N GLY A 138 -11.18 10.58 2.12
CA GLY A 138 -12.06 10.98 1.02
C GLY A 138 -11.27 11.37 -0.24
N LEU A 139 -10.13 12.05 -0.08
CA LEU A 139 -9.25 12.39 -1.20
C LEU A 139 -8.67 11.15 -1.91
N ILE A 140 -8.21 10.16 -1.14
CA ILE A 140 -7.71 8.89 -1.70
C ILE A 140 -8.82 8.14 -2.43
N MET A 141 -10.02 8.08 -1.84
CA MET A 141 -11.19 7.44 -2.47
C MET A 141 -11.63 8.18 -3.75
N GLN A 142 -11.54 9.51 -3.78
CA GLN A 142 -11.77 10.30 -4.99
C GLN A 142 -10.76 9.96 -6.08
N TYR A 143 -9.48 9.82 -5.76
CA TYR A 143 -8.48 9.37 -6.74
C TYR A 143 -8.81 7.98 -7.26
N ARG A 144 -9.22 7.07 -6.37
CA ARG A 144 -9.64 5.73 -6.77
C ARG A 144 -10.78 5.75 -7.76
N ASN A 145 -11.84 6.48 -7.44
CA ASN A 145 -13.00 6.54 -8.32
C ASN A 145 -12.70 7.25 -9.64
N LYS A 146 -11.95 8.35 -9.60
CA LYS A 146 -11.63 9.16 -10.78
C LYS A 146 -10.65 8.47 -11.75
N TYR A 147 -9.68 7.72 -11.24
CA TYR A 147 -8.55 7.23 -12.05
C TYR A 147 -8.45 5.69 -12.16
N PHE A 148 -9.14 4.93 -11.30
CA PHE A 148 -8.97 3.46 -11.22
C PHE A 148 -10.29 2.69 -11.37
N ALA A 149 -11.39 3.17 -10.79
CA ALA A 149 -12.64 2.39 -10.70
C ALA A 149 -13.52 2.43 -11.95
N HIS A 150 -13.56 3.57 -12.64
CA HIS A 150 -14.40 3.81 -13.82
C HIS A 150 -13.53 3.93 -15.08
N GLY A 151 -12.62 2.98 -15.29
CA GLY A 151 -11.94 2.81 -16.57
C GLY A 151 -12.95 2.37 -17.64
N GLU A 152 -13.90 3.23 -17.97
CA GLU A 152 -14.93 2.97 -18.97
C GLU A 152 -14.29 2.94 -20.36
N LYS A 153 -14.27 1.73 -20.92
CA LYS A 153 -14.31 1.35 -22.35
C LYS A 153 -13.21 1.82 -23.32
N ASN A 154 -12.39 2.84 -23.05
CA ASN A 154 -11.47 3.39 -24.07
C ASN A 154 -9.97 3.49 -23.67
N SER A 155 -9.49 2.80 -22.64
CA SER A 155 -8.16 3.11 -22.06
C SER A 155 -7.08 2.02 -22.12
N PHE A 156 -7.21 1.01 -22.98
CA PHE A 156 -6.05 0.17 -23.33
C PHE A 156 -5.03 0.90 -24.22
N GLU A 157 -5.43 2.00 -24.89
CA GLU A 157 -4.53 2.80 -25.77
C GLU A 157 -3.54 3.70 -25.02
N ASN A 158 -3.52 3.63 -23.69
CA ASN A 158 -2.84 4.62 -22.86
C ASN A 158 -1.98 3.99 -21.77
N ALA A 159 -1.52 2.75 -21.90
CA ALA A 159 -0.62 2.14 -20.92
C ALA A 159 0.83 2.06 -21.42
N PHE A 160 1.79 2.59 -20.67
CA PHE A 160 3.21 2.26 -20.87
C PHE A 160 3.49 0.92 -20.17
N PRO A 161 4.05 -0.08 -20.87
CA PRO A 161 4.61 -1.24 -20.20
C PRO A 161 5.86 -0.80 -19.43
N ILE A 162 5.88 -1.06 -18.12
CA ILE A 162 7.12 -1.01 -17.33
C ILE A 162 7.52 -2.44 -17.00
N TYR A 163 8.74 -2.76 -17.40
CA TYR A 163 9.40 -4.02 -17.12
C TYR A 163 10.33 -3.82 -15.93
N PHE A 164 10.12 -4.62 -14.88
CA PHE A 164 11.00 -4.67 -13.72
C PHE A 164 11.89 -5.91 -13.85
N PRO A 165 13.13 -5.77 -14.36
CA PRO A 165 14.05 -6.88 -14.42
C PRO A 165 14.47 -7.27 -13.00
N ASN A 166 14.30 -8.54 -12.65
CA ASN A 166 14.77 -9.09 -11.40
C ASN A 166 16.19 -9.65 -11.61
N ASN A 167 17.20 -8.84 -11.26
CA ASN A 167 18.62 -9.15 -11.52
C ASN A 167 19.15 -10.40 -10.79
N ILE A 168 18.37 -11.00 -9.88
CA ILE A 168 18.74 -12.17 -9.08
C ILE A 168 18.06 -13.43 -9.63
N GLU A 169 16.80 -13.33 -10.05
CA GLU A 169 16.03 -14.44 -10.63
C GLU A 169 15.26 -13.95 -11.86
N PRO A 170 15.83 -14.02 -13.07
CA PRO A 170 15.22 -13.51 -14.30
C PRO A 170 13.86 -14.13 -14.64
N GLN A 171 13.58 -15.35 -14.17
CA GLN A 171 12.24 -15.96 -14.29
C GLN A 171 11.14 -15.24 -13.48
N ASN A 172 11.50 -14.31 -12.59
CA ASN A 172 10.58 -13.49 -11.80
C ASN A 172 10.46 -12.05 -12.33
N ASP A 173 10.76 -11.81 -13.60
CA ASP A 173 10.51 -10.51 -14.22
C ASP A 173 9.01 -10.20 -14.23
N PHE A 174 8.66 -8.99 -13.79
CA PHE A 174 7.26 -8.53 -13.81
C PHE A 174 7.06 -7.45 -14.88
N LEU A 175 6.14 -7.71 -15.80
CA LEU A 175 5.63 -6.74 -16.76
C LEU A 175 4.34 -6.12 -16.21
N THR A 176 4.31 -4.81 -16.02
CA THR A 176 3.09 -4.10 -15.58
C THR A 176 2.71 -2.99 -16.54
N PHE A 177 1.40 -2.74 -16.68
CA PHE A 177 0.84 -1.73 -17.59
C PHE A 177 0.41 -0.49 -16.81
N LEU A 178 1.01 0.67 -17.12
CA LEU A 178 0.72 1.91 -16.40
C LEU A 178 -0.05 2.92 -17.25
N PRO A 179 -1.26 3.30 -16.83
CA PRO A 179 -2.06 4.30 -17.55
C PRO A 179 -1.44 5.72 -17.54
N THR A 180 -1.42 6.37 -18.70
CA THR A 180 -0.62 7.56 -19.12
C THR A 180 -1.14 8.92 -18.64
N LYS A 181 -2.31 9.02 -18.00
CA LYS A 181 -2.79 10.28 -17.42
C LYS A 181 -3.16 10.08 -15.96
N LYS A 182 -2.17 9.95 -15.07
CA LYS A 182 -2.43 9.93 -13.62
C LYS A 182 -1.63 10.99 -12.89
N ARG A 183 -2.31 11.56 -11.89
CA ARG A 183 -1.82 12.65 -11.05
C ARG A 183 -0.65 12.15 -10.19
N ILE A 184 0.41 12.94 -10.13
CA ILE A 184 1.50 12.79 -9.16
C ILE A 184 1.07 13.48 -7.86
N PRO A 185 1.15 12.83 -6.69
CA PRO A 185 0.89 13.49 -5.42
C PRO A 185 2.05 14.44 -5.08
N ASN A 186 1.76 15.57 -4.44
CA ASN A 186 2.85 16.41 -3.91
C ASN A 186 3.35 15.87 -2.56
N LEU A 187 4.53 16.34 -2.12
CA LEU A 187 5.17 15.87 -0.88
C LEU A 187 4.28 16.04 0.37
N GLN A 188 3.50 17.13 0.45
CA GLN A 188 2.62 17.36 1.60
C GLN A 188 1.44 16.38 1.61
N GLU A 189 0.92 16.00 0.43
CA GLU A 189 -0.11 14.97 0.31
C GLU A 189 0.42 13.61 0.76
N VAL A 190 1.60 13.22 0.28
CA VAL A 190 2.27 11.95 0.64
C VAL A 190 2.48 11.84 2.15
N LYS A 191 2.90 12.92 2.82
CA LYS A 191 3.03 12.97 4.29
C LYS A 191 1.68 12.81 5.01
N LYS A 192 0.62 13.43 4.49
CA LYS A 192 -0.74 13.29 5.04
C LYS A 192 -1.25 11.86 4.86
N PHE A 193 -0.99 11.24 3.71
CA PHE A 193 -1.33 9.83 3.43
C PHE A 193 -0.59 8.89 4.37
N HIS A 194 0.72 9.06 4.55
CA HIS A 194 1.52 8.26 5.47
C HIS A 194 0.91 8.25 6.89
N THR A 195 0.61 9.44 7.42
CA THR A 195 0.01 9.57 8.76
C THR A 195 -1.33 8.83 8.86
N LEU A 196 -2.13 8.87 7.79
CA LEU A 196 -3.42 8.20 7.72
C LEU A 196 -3.28 6.67 7.60
N PHE A 197 -2.29 6.18 6.86
CA PHE A 197 -2.01 4.74 6.72
C PHE A 197 -1.53 4.13 8.02
N VAL A 198 -0.59 4.78 8.71
CA VAL A 198 -0.15 4.37 10.06
C VAL A 198 -1.34 4.30 11.00
N LYS A 199 -2.28 5.26 10.91
CA LYS A 199 -3.47 5.25 11.77
C LYS A 199 -4.42 4.08 11.48
N ALA A 200 -4.56 3.71 10.21
CA ALA A 200 -5.32 2.53 9.82
C ALA A 200 -4.63 1.26 10.32
N TYR A 201 -3.31 1.17 10.17
CA TYR A 201 -2.51 0.05 10.63
C TYR A 201 -2.66 -0.17 12.14
N ASP A 202 -2.51 0.88 12.94
CA ASP A 202 -2.71 0.84 14.40
C ASP A 202 -4.10 0.30 14.78
N TYR A 203 -5.14 0.75 14.08
CA TYR A 203 -6.51 0.31 14.33
C TYR A 203 -6.65 -1.18 14.04
N VAL A 204 -6.13 -1.65 12.90
CA VAL A 204 -6.22 -3.05 12.50
C VAL A 204 -5.40 -3.93 13.44
N CYS A 205 -4.23 -3.49 13.89
CA CYS A 205 -3.45 -4.19 14.92
C CYS A 205 -4.25 -4.43 16.21
N ILE A 206 -5.04 -3.44 16.65
CA ILE A 206 -5.91 -3.58 17.82
C ILE A 206 -7.01 -4.62 17.57
N GLN A 207 -7.64 -4.62 16.39
CA GLN A 207 -8.67 -5.61 16.07
C GLN A 207 -8.07 -7.02 15.93
N TYR A 208 -6.96 -7.13 15.20
CA TYR A 208 -6.19 -8.36 15.05
C TYR A 208 -5.92 -9.01 16.40
N LYS A 209 -5.36 -8.27 17.38
CA LYS A 209 -5.02 -8.83 18.71
C LYS A 209 -6.25 -9.32 19.48
N LYS A 210 -7.40 -8.66 19.32
CA LYS A 210 -8.67 -9.11 19.93
C LYS A 210 -9.13 -10.42 19.31
N THR A 211 -9.05 -10.54 17.99
CA THR A 211 -9.48 -11.74 17.27
C THR A 211 -8.50 -12.90 17.45
N GLU A 212 -7.19 -12.61 17.55
CA GLU A 212 -6.12 -13.60 17.73
C GLU A 212 -6.34 -14.52 18.93
N HIS A 213 -6.75 -13.94 20.07
CA HIS A 213 -7.02 -14.72 21.28
C HIS A 213 -8.10 -15.77 21.05
N HIS A 214 -9.23 -15.36 20.49
CA HIS A 214 -10.37 -16.22 20.21
C HIS A 214 -10.05 -17.26 19.12
N ALA A 215 -9.30 -16.85 18.08
CA ALA A 215 -8.84 -17.75 17.03
C ALA A 215 -7.96 -18.88 17.60
N LYS A 216 -7.03 -18.55 18.51
CA LYS A 216 -6.18 -19.54 19.20
C LYS A 216 -6.99 -20.51 20.05
N GLU A 217 -8.04 -20.06 20.72
CA GLU A 217 -8.93 -20.93 21.50
C GLU A 217 -9.71 -21.91 20.62
N VAL A 218 -10.32 -21.43 19.53
CA VAL A 218 -11.03 -22.29 18.57
C VAL A 218 -10.12 -23.37 18.00
N MET A 219 -8.89 -22.99 17.61
CA MET A 219 -7.92 -23.96 17.10
C MET A 219 -7.48 -24.98 18.15
N ARG A 220 -7.33 -24.58 19.41
CA ARG A 220 -6.98 -25.51 20.51
C ARG A 220 -8.09 -26.52 20.76
N ASN A 221 -9.34 -26.08 20.74
CA ASN A 221 -10.49 -26.95 20.99
C ASN A 221 -10.64 -27.99 19.87
N ASN A 222 -10.48 -27.60 18.60
CA ASN A 222 -10.54 -28.56 17.48
C ASN A 222 -9.42 -29.60 17.55
N ARG A 223 -8.18 -29.22 17.91
CA ARG A 223 -7.07 -30.18 18.08
C ARG A 223 -7.31 -31.22 19.17
N ASN A 224 -8.09 -30.89 20.20
CA ASN A 224 -8.40 -31.83 21.26
C ASN A 224 -9.49 -32.83 20.82
N ASN A 225 -10.39 -32.42 19.92
CA ASN A 225 -11.41 -33.30 19.35
C ASN A 225 -10.78 -34.30 18.37
N ASP A 226 -9.85 -33.88 17.52
CA ASP A 226 -9.15 -34.77 16.57
C ASP A 226 -8.28 -35.85 17.24
N LYS A 227 -8.02 -35.74 18.56
CA LYS A 227 -7.26 -36.73 19.35
C LYS A 227 -8.14 -37.74 20.09
N LEU A 228 -9.46 -37.53 20.08
CA LEU A 228 -10.44 -38.38 20.73
C LEU A 228 -11.15 -39.33 19.75
N GLU A 229 -10.89 -39.17 18.44
CA GLU A 229 -11.26 -40.09 17.36
C GLU A 229 -10.10 -41.03 17.02
#